data_AF-A0A355F693-F1
#
_entry.id   AF-A0A355F693-F1
#
_cell.length_a   1.000
_cell.length_b   1.000
_cell.length_c   1.000
_cell.angle_alpha   90.00
_cell.angle_beta   90.00
_cell.angle_gamma   90.00
#
_symmetry.space_group_name_H-M   'P 1'
#
loop_
_entity.id
_entity.type
_entity.pdbx_description
1 polymer ?
#
loop_
_entity_poly.entity_id
_entity_poly.type
_entity_poly.pdbx_seq_one_letter_code
_entity_poly.pdbx_strand_id
1 'polypeptide(L)'
;MVRAPLWVFLLAFAAPAFAEDPRSVEILRLDCANKLGRREVTLFANGTIRLREGPPDNLLMGLAELGPVDYQAFIARLQGEDLEAANRLHSGVEGDWIERCLLALDLPDKEPLVLHFGRYDTLPLSLSRLLAVSQDLAAKVTTLEGVDRLPEDYEPRLDDVLRRVDGNLYRVASFTVDGKGVELRGVVQPVALYVRRDELRKEFNALVSRPE
;
A
#
# COMPACT_ATOMS: atom_id res chain seq x y z
N MET A 1 52.90 57.77 10.96
CA MET A 1 52.51 56.37 10.64
C MET A 1 51.08 56.17 11.13
N VAL A 2 50.09 56.19 10.22
CA VAL A 2 48.67 56.04 10.55
C VAL A 2 48.20 54.72 9.94
N ARG A 3 47.80 53.75 10.77
CA ARG A 3 47.19 52.48 10.35
C ARG A 3 45.67 52.61 10.42
N ALA A 4 45.02 52.53 9.26
CA ALA A 4 43.56 52.38 9.16
C ALA A 4 43.16 50.92 9.38
N PRO A 5 42.08 50.61 10.10
CA PRO A 5 41.53 49.25 10.13
C PRO A 5 40.47 49.10 9.02
N LEU A 6 40.74 48.18 8.10
CA LEU A 6 39.78 47.64 7.14
C LEU A 6 38.80 46.74 7.90
N TRP A 7 37.55 47.17 8.07
CA TRP A 7 36.49 46.28 8.55
C TRP A 7 35.82 45.63 7.34
N VAL A 8 36.07 44.34 7.21
CA VAL A 8 35.48 43.44 6.20
C VAL A 8 34.00 43.27 6.53
N PHE A 9 33.12 43.72 5.62
CA PHE A 9 31.71 43.36 5.62
C PHE A 9 31.59 41.86 5.36
N LEU A 10 31.21 41.08 6.37
CA LEU A 10 30.72 39.72 6.19
C LEU A 10 29.30 39.80 5.60
N LEU A 11 29.18 39.63 4.29
CA LEU A 11 27.92 39.30 3.62
C LEU A 11 27.56 37.87 3.98
N ALA A 12 26.60 37.70 4.89
CA ALA A 12 25.94 36.42 5.11
C ALA A 12 25.16 36.04 3.85
N PHE A 13 25.69 35.12 3.07
CA PHE A 13 24.94 34.42 2.04
C PHE A 13 23.92 33.52 2.74
N ALA A 14 22.68 34.00 2.85
CA ALA A 14 21.54 33.12 3.08
C ALA A 14 21.42 32.22 1.85
N ALA A 15 21.79 30.95 1.99
CA ALA A 15 21.53 29.95 0.96
C ALA A 15 20.00 29.89 0.72
N PRO A 16 19.53 29.82 -0.53
CA PRO A 16 18.13 29.62 -0.79
C PRO A 16 17.73 28.27 -0.18
N ALA A 17 16.74 28.27 0.71
CA ALA A 17 16.07 27.05 1.12
C ALA A 17 15.50 26.43 -0.16
N PHE A 18 16.08 25.34 -0.64
CA PHE A 18 15.49 24.54 -1.69
C PHE A 18 14.13 24.09 -1.18
N ALA A 19 13.05 24.61 -1.74
CA ALA A 19 11.72 24.08 -1.47
C ALA A 19 11.74 22.61 -1.89
N GLU A 20 11.60 21.71 -0.92
CA GLU A 20 11.54 20.27 -1.20
C GLU A 20 10.40 19.98 -2.18
N ASP A 21 10.64 19.09 -3.14
CA ASP A 21 9.61 18.68 -4.08
C ASP A 21 8.43 18.11 -3.27
N PRO A 22 7.19 18.63 -3.40
CA PRO A 22 6.03 18.10 -2.69
C PRO A 22 5.78 16.60 -2.92
N ARG A 23 6.33 16.02 -4.01
CA ARG A 23 6.32 14.58 -4.28
C ARG A 23 7.30 13.77 -3.43
N SER A 24 8.28 14.43 -2.82
CA SER A 24 9.24 13.82 -1.88
C SER A 24 8.88 14.04 -0.42
N VAL A 25 7.95 14.96 -0.13
CA VAL A 25 7.50 15.23 1.25
C VAL A 25 6.45 14.19 1.65
N GLU A 26 6.85 13.26 2.52
CA GLU A 26 5.97 12.22 3.07
C GLU A 26 5.22 12.76 4.29
N ILE A 27 3.89 12.87 4.20
CA ILE A 27 3.04 13.32 5.31
C ILE A 27 2.73 12.19 6.28
N LEU A 28 2.52 11.00 5.73
CA LEU A 28 2.27 9.79 6.50
C LEU A 28 3.00 8.63 5.83
N ARG A 29 3.70 7.84 6.64
CA ARG A 29 4.22 6.53 6.22
C ARG A 29 3.91 5.50 7.30
N LEU A 30 3.11 4.50 6.94
CA LEU A 30 2.93 3.30 7.74
C LEU A 30 3.65 2.14 7.04
N ASP A 31 4.65 1.56 7.69
CA ASP A 31 5.49 0.49 7.17
C ASP A 31 5.49 -0.69 8.12
N CYS A 32 4.76 -1.76 7.77
CA CYS A 32 4.67 -2.99 8.54
C CYS A 32 5.38 -4.12 7.82
N ALA A 33 6.29 -4.81 8.49
CA ALA A 33 7.06 -5.91 7.89
C ALA A 33 7.33 -7.07 8.87
N ASN A 34 7.47 -8.27 8.31
CA ASN A 34 7.97 -9.47 8.96
C ASN A 34 8.78 -10.32 7.95
N LYS A 35 9.11 -11.58 8.29
CA LYS A 35 9.83 -12.48 7.37
C LYS A 35 9.01 -12.93 6.15
N LEU A 36 7.69 -12.86 6.22
CA LEU A 36 6.78 -13.34 5.17
C LEU A 36 6.43 -12.26 4.16
N GLY A 37 6.47 -10.99 4.56
CA GLY A 37 6.11 -9.89 3.70
C GLY A 37 6.21 -8.52 4.34
N ARG A 38 5.91 -7.53 3.52
CA ARG A 38 5.89 -6.12 3.89
C ARG A 38 4.65 -5.47 3.28
N ARG A 39 4.07 -4.54 4.03
CA ARG A 39 3.00 -3.67 3.60
C ARG A 39 3.35 -2.24 4.02
N GLU A 40 3.55 -1.38 3.05
CA GLU A 40 3.89 0.02 3.26
C GLU A 40 2.88 0.92 2.54
N VAL A 41 2.33 1.89 3.28
CA VAL A 41 1.45 2.93 2.76
C VAL A 41 2.10 4.28 3.00
N THR A 42 2.27 5.07 1.94
CA THR A 42 2.78 6.44 2.01
C THR A 42 1.75 7.41 1.44
N LEU A 43 1.47 8.49 2.16
CA LEU A 43 0.76 9.67 1.64
C LEU A 43 1.76 10.81 1.51
N PHE A 44 1.85 11.38 0.31
CA PHE A 44 2.70 12.52 0.00
C PHE A 44 1.95 13.85 0.12
N ALA A 45 2.67 14.94 0.31
CA ALA A 45 2.11 16.29 0.47
C ALA A 45 1.33 16.77 -0.76
N ASN A 46 1.61 16.21 -1.94
CA ASN A 46 0.88 16.47 -3.17
C ASN A 46 -0.42 15.65 -3.31
N GLY A 47 -0.77 14.81 -2.33
CA GLY A 47 -1.96 13.96 -2.36
C GLY A 47 -1.78 12.62 -3.07
N THR A 48 -0.57 12.27 -3.51
CA THR A 48 -0.27 10.93 -4.04
C THR A 48 -0.24 9.92 -2.90
N ILE A 49 -0.86 8.76 -3.11
CA ILE A 49 -0.78 7.59 -2.25
C ILE A 49 0.08 6.55 -2.96
N ARG A 50 1.07 6.00 -2.25
CA ARG A 50 1.84 4.83 -2.69
C ARG A 50 1.59 3.68 -1.75
N LEU A 51 1.20 2.54 -2.30
CA LEU A 51 1.10 1.27 -1.58
C LEU A 51 2.19 0.33 -2.12
N ARG A 52 2.98 -0.26 -1.23
CA ARG A 52 3.87 -1.37 -1.55
C ARG A 52 3.45 -2.58 -0.73
N GLU A 53 3.24 -3.72 -1.38
CA GLU A 53 2.75 -4.92 -0.71
C GLU A 53 3.29 -6.19 -1.37
N GLY A 54 3.66 -7.17 -0.55
CA GLY A 54 4.04 -8.49 -1.04
C GLY A 54 5.12 -9.14 -0.19
N PRO A 55 5.63 -10.31 -0.62
CA PRO A 55 6.81 -10.92 -0.03
C PRO A 55 8.05 -10.04 -0.25
N PRO A 56 9.11 -10.17 0.57
CA PRO A 56 10.28 -9.28 0.52
C PRO A 56 10.95 -9.20 -0.86
N ASP A 57 10.96 -10.30 -1.60
CA ASP A 57 11.60 -10.41 -2.92
C ASP A 57 10.69 -10.04 -4.09
N ASN A 58 9.39 -9.79 -3.84
CA ASN A 58 8.43 -9.44 -4.88
C ASN A 58 7.39 -8.45 -4.36
N LEU A 59 7.84 -7.25 -4.03
CA LEU A 59 6.98 -6.15 -3.61
C LEU A 59 6.29 -5.55 -4.83
N LEU A 60 4.97 -5.64 -4.82
CA LEU A 60 4.10 -4.98 -5.78
C LEU A 60 3.94 -3.52 -5.39
N MET A 61 3.73 -2.65 -6.38
CA MET A 61 3.55 -1.21 -6.15
C MET A 61 2.24 -0.73 -6.74
N GLY A 62 1.47 0.05 -6.00
CA GLY A 62 0.32 0.75 -6.51
C GLY A 62 0.38 2.23 -6.18
N LEU A 63 -0.23 3.02 -7.05
CA LEU A 63 -0.36 4.45 -6.90
C LEU A 63 -1.82 4.86 -7.04
N ALA A 64 -2.22 5.86 -6.28
CA ALA A 64 -3.48 6.57 -6.42
C ALA A 64 -3.25 8.06 -6.15
N GLU A 65 -4.14 8.91 -6.67
CA GLU A 65 -4.11 10.34 -6.39
C GLU A 65 -5.41 10.75 -5.70
N LEU A 66 -5.28 11.56 -4.65
CA LEU A 66 -6.41 12.19 -4.00
C LEU A 66 -6.70 13.55 -4.64
N GLY A 67 -7.98 13.83 -4.86
CA GLY A 67 -8.40 15.19 -5.16
C GLY A 67 -8.13 16.14 -3.97
N PRO A 68 -8.05 17.46 -4.20
CA PRO A 68 -7.74 18.42 -3.13
C PRO A 68 -8.70 18.35 -1.93
N VAL A 69 -9.99 18.10 -2.17
CA VAL A 69 -11.00 17.96 -1.11
C VAL A 69 -10.76 16.72 -0.25
N ASP A 70 -10.53 15.57 -0.90
CA ASP A 70 -10.27 14.31 -0.20
C ASP A 70 -8.96 14.38 0.59
N TYR A 71 -7.91 14.96 -0.03
CA TYR A 71 -6.63 15.18 0.64
C TYR A 71 -6.81 16.00 1.92
N GLN A 72 -7.48 17.15 1.85
CA GLN A 72 -7.72 17.99 3.03
C GLN A 72 -8.57 17.27 4.09
N ALA A 73 -9.55 16.46 3.68
CA ALA A 73 -10.32 15.64 4.61
C ALA A 73 -9.45 14.61 5.34
N PHE A 74 -8.49 13.98 4.65
CA PHE A 74 -7.52 13.07 5.27
C PHE A 74 -6.59 13.80 6.23
N ILE A 75 -6.04 14.96 5.84
CA ILE A 75 -5.18 15.77 6.72
C ILE A 75 -5.93 16.18 7.99
N ALA A 76 -7.17 16.64 7.88
CA ALA A 76 -7.98 17.03 9.03
C ALA A 76 -8.22 15.85 9.99
N ARG A 77 -8.46 14.63 9.47
CA ARG A 77 -8.59 13.41 10.28
C ARG A 77 -7.28 13.08 11.02
N LEU A 78 -6.13 13.20 10.35
CA LEU A 78 -4.82 12.95 10.96
C LEU A 78 -4.48 13.99 12.03
N GLN A 79 -4.80 15.26 11.80
CA GLN A 79 -4.56 16.34 12.76
C GLN A 79 -5.48 16.27 13.98
N GLY A 80 -6.69 15.72 13.83
CA GLY A 80 -7.70 15.63 14.89
C GLY A 80 -7.39 14.62 16.00
N GLU A 81 -6.41 13.73 15.80
CA GLU A 81 -6.02 12.75 16.81
C GLU A 81 -4.95 13.29 17.76
N ASP A 82 -5.12 13.02 19.05
CA ASP A 82 -4.13 13.28 20.10
C ASP A 82 -3.29 12.02 20.35
N LEU A 83 -2.00 12.09 20.04
CA LEU A 83 -1.06 10.97 20.11
C LEU A 83 -0.15 11.02 21.34
N GLU A 84 -0.39 11.89 22.32
CA GLU A 84 0.43 11.93 23.55
C GLU A 84 0.47 10.57 24.27
N ALA A 85 -0.66 9.85 24.27
CA ALA A 85 -0.75 8.51 24.85
C ALA A 85 0.05 7.44 24.08
N ALA A 86 0.37 7.67 22.79
CA ALA A 86 1.14 6.75 21.97
C ALA A 86 2.64 6.75 22.32
N ASN A 87 3.12 7.69 23.13
CA ASN A 87 4.48 7.68 23.66
C ASN A 87 4.74 6.58 24.71
N ARG A 88 3.69 5.89 25.16
CA ARG A 88 3.77 4.81 26.17
C ARG A 88 3.14 3.52 25.67
N LEU A 89 3.61 3.05 24.51
CA LEU A 89 3.20 1.76 23.98
C LEU A 89 3.81 0.65 24.84
N HIS A 90 2.96 -0.30 25.24
CA HIS A 90 3.41 -1.51 25.91
C HIS A 90 3.83 -2.51 24.82
N SER A 91 4.99 -3.13 24.99
CA SER A 91 5.43 -4.20 24.08
C SER A 91 4.46 -5.37 24.16
N GLY A 92 3.90 -5.77 23.02
CA GLY A 92 3.03 -6.94 22.90
C GLY A 92 3.80 -8.21 22.58
N VAL A 93 3.21 -9.05 21.73
CA VAL A 93 3.72 -10.39 21.41
C VAL A 93 4.95 -10.28 20.49
N GLU A 94 5.98 -11.06 20.76
CA GLU A 94 7.20 -11.13 19.95
C GLU A 94 7.27 -12.41 19.09
N GLY A 95 7.90 -12.30 17.93
CA GLY A 95 8.12 -13.43 17.02
C GLY A 95 8.45 -12.99 15.60
N ASP A 96 9.10 -13.88 14.85
CA ASP A 96 9.54 -13.61 13.47
C ASP A 96 8.41 -13.44 12.45
N TRP A 97 7.24 -13.97 12.76
CA TRP A 97 6.02 -13.88 11.95
C TRP A 97 5.17 -12.65 12.32
N ILE A 98 5.49 -11.96 13.41
CA ILE A 98 4.74 -10.80 13.86
C ILE A 98 5.23 -9.57 13.11
N GLU A 99 4.29 -8.87 12.48
CA GLU A 99 4.59 -7.62 11.79
C GLU A 99 4.99 -6.54 12.78
N ARG A 100 6.17 -5.97 12.53
CA ARG A 100 6.66 -4.77 13.21
C ARG A 100 6.35 -3.57 12.33
N CYS A 101 5.62 -2.63 12.89
CA CYS A 101 5.15 -1.44 12.21
C CYS A 101 5.94 -0.22 12.67
N LEU A 102 6.25 0.64 11.70
CA LEU A 102 6.73 1.99 11.89
C LEU A 102 5.69 2.94 11.32
N LEU A 103 5.23 3.88 12.14
CA LEU A 103 4.38 4.98 11.70
C LEU A 103 5.18 6.28 11.81
N ALA A 104 5.45 6.93 10.68
CA ALA A 104 6.01 8.26 10.62
C ALA A 104 4.92 9.24 10.17
N LEU A 105 4.83 10.38 10.85
CA LEU A 105 3.90 11.47 10.56
C LEU A 105 4.67 12.77 10.52
N ASP A 106 4.49 13.52 9.44
CA ASP A 106 5.00 14.88 9.27
C ASP A 106 3.82 15.76 8.83
N LEU A 107 3.03 16.17 9.82
CA LEU A 107 1.81 16.94 9.58
C LEU A 107 2.13 18.44 9.58
N PRO A 108 1.44 19.24 8.74
CA PRO A 108 1.55 20.69 8.81
C PRO A 108 1.26 21.19 10.24
N ASP A 109 2.11 22.09 10.72
CA ASP A 109 2.01 22.75 12.02
C ASP A 109 2.15 21.82 13.25
N LYS A 110 2.70 20.61 13.08
CA LYS A 110 3.06 19.70 14.18
C LYS A 110 4.52 19.27 14.07
N GLU A 111 5.12 18.89 15.20
CA GLU A 111 6.43 18.25 15.19
C GLU A 111 6.34 16.84 14.55
N PRO A 112 7.34 16.43 13.75
CA PRO A 112 7.38 15.08 13.20
C PRO A 112 7.35 14.03 14.30
N LEU A 113 6.56 12.98 14.09
CA LEU A 113 6.37 11.90 15.05
C LEU A 113 6.69 10.56 14.41
N VAL A 114 7.48 9.74 15.12
CA VAL A 114 7.75 8.35 14.73
C VAL A 114 7.36 7.43 15.87
N LEU A 115 6.52 6.44 15.56
CA LEU A 115 6.04 5.42 16.50
C LEU A 115 6.39 4.04 15.98
N HIS A 116 6.75 3.15 16.91
CA HIS A 116 7.00 1.74 16.64
C HIS A 116 6.05 0.88 17.47
N PHE A 117 5.43 -0.12 16.83
CA PHE A 117 4.52 -1.05 17.49
C PHE A 117 4.45 -2.37 16.72
N GLY A 118 4.08 -3.45 17.40
CA GLY A 118 3.66 -4.71 16.79
C GLY A 118 2.20 -4.65 16.35
N ARG A 119 1.86 -5.37 15.28
CA ARG A 119 0.46 -5.47 14.79
C ARG A 119 -0.54 -5.98 15.83
N TYR A 120 -0.08 -6.76 16.80
CA TYR A 120 -0.89 -7.34 17.87
C TYR A 120 -0.70 -6.65 19.23
N ASP A 121 -0.01 -5.50 19.26
CA ASP A 121 0.11 -4.71 20.47
C ASP A 121 -1.25 -4.10 20.86
N THR A 122 -1.43 -3.85 22.15
CA THR A 122 -2.61 -3.10 22.61
C THR A 122 -2.36 -1.62 22.37
N LEU A 123 -3.01 -1.07 21.34
CA LEU A 123 -2.82 0.32 20.92
C LEU A 123 -3.80 1.25 21.65
N PRO A 124 -3.38 2.46 22.04
CA PRO A 124 -4.29 3.52 22.44
C PRO A 124 -5.35 3.80 21.36
N LEU A 125 -6.51 4.29 21.79
CA LEU A 125 -7.64 4.55 20.89
C LEU A 125 -7.27 5.52 19.75
N SER A 126 -6.52 6.58 20.06
CA SER A 126 -6.09 7.57 19.07
C SER A 126 -5.19 6.98 17.99
N LEU A 127 -4.20 6.18 18.38
CA LEU A 127 -3.36 5.46 17.43
C LEU A 127 -4.19 4.46 16.60
N SER A 128 -5.12 3.74 17.21
CA SER A 128 -6.02 2.82 16.48
C SER A 128 -6.85 3.54 15.42
N ARG A 129 -7.38 4.73 15.74
CA ARG A 129 -8.13 5.57 14.78
C ARG A 129 -7.25 6.07 13.65
N LEU A 130 -6.04 6.50 13.95
CA LEU A 130 -5.08 6.93 12.94
C LEU A 130 -4.71 5.79 11.99
N LEU A 131 -4.50 4.58 12.50
CA LEU A 131 -4.29 3.41 11.66
C LEU A 131 -5.47 3.12 10.74
N ALA A 132 -6.71 3.32 11.19
CA ALA A 132 -7.87 3.23 10.31
C ALA A 132 -7.80 4.25 9.16
N VAL A 133 -7.31 5.48 9.41
CA VAL A 133 -7.06 6.48 8.34
C VAL A 133 -6.05 5.94 7.31
N SER A 134 -4.96 5.34 7.77
CA SER A 134 -3.95 4.76 6.86
C SER A 134 -4.47 3.57 6.05
N GLN A 135 -5.37 2.77 6.62
CA GLN A 135 -6.04 1.67 5.94
C GLN A 135 -7.02 2.17 4.89
N ASP A 136 -7.78 3.22 5.20
CA ASP A 136 -8.66 3.90 4.25
C ASP A 136 -7.87 4.45 3.04
N LEU A 137 -6.69 5.03 3.29
CA LEU A 137 -5.78 5.48 2.23
C LEU A 137 -5.34 4.31 1.35
N ALA A 138 -4.92 3.20 1.96
CA ALA A 138 -4.51 2.03 1.21
C ALA A 138 -5.64 1.45 0.36
N ALA A 139 -6.88 1.48 0.85
CA ALA A 139 -8.07 1.03 0.12
C ALA A 139 -8.40 1.89 -1.11
N LYS A 140 -7.86 3.12 -1.21
CA LYS A 140 -7.97 3.94 -2.43
C LYS A 140 -7.08 3.42 -3.56
N VAL A 141 -6.03 2.67 -3.26
CA VAL A 141 -5.17 2.05 -4.26
C VAL A 141 -5.84 0.78 -4.77
N THR A 142 -6.53 0.89 -5.90
CA THR A 142 -7.28 -0.22 -6.50
C THR A 142 -6.41 -1.16 -7.33
N THR A 143 -5.20 -0.72 -7.70
CA THR A 143 -4.29 -1.48 -8.55
C THR A 143 -2.88 -1.47 -8.04
N LEU A 144 -2.31 -2.68 -7.98
CA LEU A 144 -0.89 -2.93 -7.77
C LEU A 144 -0.31 -3.42 -9.09
N GLU A 145 0.71 -2.71 -9.59
CA GLU A 145 1.56 -3.13 -10.70
C GLU A 145 2.32 -4.41 -10.34
N GLY A 146 2.49 -5.29 -11.32
CA GLY A 146 3.15 -6.60 -11.15
C GLY A 146 2.23 -7.70 -10.61
N VAL A 147 0.97 -7.40 -10.27
CA VAL A 147 -0.03 -8.45 -10.04
C VAL A 147 -0.31 -9.12 -11.38
N ASP A 148 -0.06 -10.43 -11.47
CA ASP A 148 -0.53 -11.22 -12.60
C ASP A 148 -2.04 -11.00 -12.72
N ARG A 149 -2.47 -10.36 -13.82
CA ARG A 149 -3.86 -9.98 -14.08
C ARG A 149 -4.40 -10.70 -15.30
N LEU A 150 -5.65 -11.15 -15.20
CA LEU A 150 -6.45 -11.54 -16.34
C LEU A 150 -6.65 -10.31 -17.22
N PRO A 151 -6.34 -10.40 -18.53
CA PRO A 151 -6.59 -9.32 -19.48
C PRO A 151 -8.03 -8.77 -19.37
N GLU A 152 -8.23 -7.48 -19.59
CA GLU A 152 -9.55 -6.86 -19.40
C GLU A 152 -10.61 -7.42 -20.34
N ASP A 153 -10.20 -7.75 -21.55
CA ASP A 153 -10.96 -8.38 -22.63
C ASP A 153 -10.79 -9.90 -22.65
N TYR A 154 -10.37 -10.50 -21.52
CA TYR A 154 -10.18 -11.94 -21.46
C TYR A 154 -11.50 -12.68 -21.68
N GLU A 155 -11.53 -13.45 -22.77
CA GLU A 155 -12.54 -14.46 -23.03
C GLU A 155 -11.95 -15.85 -22.77
N PRO A 156 -12.61 -16.67 -21.92
CA PRO A 156 -12.14 -18.01 -21.60
C PRO A 156 -12.16 -18.91 -22.84
N ARG A 157 -11.08 -19.68 -23.03
CA ARG A 157 -10.97 -20.72 -24.06
C ARG A 157 -10.75 -22.08 -23.42
N LEU A 158 -11.11 -23.13 -24.15
CA LEU A 158 -10.76 -24.49 -23.73
C LEU A 158 -9.25 -24.60 -23.48
N ASP A 159 -8.91 -25.34 -22.43
CA ASP A 159 -7.55 -25.59 -21.98
C ASP A 159 -6.73 -24.37 -21.51
N ASP A 160 -7.31 -23.16 -21.47
CA ASP A 160 -6.71 -22.03 -20.76
C ASP A 160 -6.47 -22.42 -19.28
N VAL A 161 -5.27 -22.13 -18.76
CA VAL A 161 -4.94 -22.34 -17.35
C VAL A 161 -4.97 -21.01 -16.62
N LEU A 162 -5.82 -20.92 -15.62
CA LEU A 162 -6.06 -19.73 -14.81
C LEU A 162 -5.55 -19.91 -13.39
N ARG A 163 -5.05 -18.82 -12.81
CA ARG A 163 -4.76 -18.72 -11.38
C ARG A 163 -5.94 -18.09 -10.68
N ARG A 164 -6.46 -18.77 -9.66
CA ARG A 164 -7.52 -18.27 -8.79
C ARG A 164 -6.92 -17.31 -7.75
N VAL A 165 -7.74 -16.45 -7.15
CA VAL A 165 -7.31 -15.51 -6.10
C VAL A 165 -6.62 -16.16 -4.90
N ASP A 166 -6.89 -17.44 -4.65
CA ASP A 166 -6.25 -18.25 -3.59
C ASP A 166 -4.91 -18.89 -4.02
N GLY A 167 -4.46 -18.63 -5.25
CA GLY A 167 -3.23 -19.15 -5.83
C GLY A 167 -3.36 -20.51 -6.54
N ASN A 168 -4.49 -21.20 -6.42
CA ASN A 168 -4.70 -22.50 -7.06
C ASN A 168 -4.83 -22.36 -8.58
N LEU A 169 -4.33 -23.37 -9.30
CA LEU A 169 -4.38 -23.43 -10.76
C LEU A 169 -5.55 -24.29 -11.25
N TYR A 170 -6.31 -23.76 -12.20
CA TYR A 170 -7.44 -24.43 -12.82
C TYR A 170 -7.37 -24.33 -14.34
N ARG A 171 -7.68 -25.41 -15.02
CA ARG A 171 -7.79 -25.48 -16.48
C ARG A 171 -9.26 -25.39 -16.89
N VAL A 172 -9.58 -24.57 -17.88
CA VAL A 172 -10.90 -24.57 -18.51
C VAL A 172 -11.13 -25.90 -19.21
N ALA A 173 -12.11 -26.67 -18.73
CA ALA A 173 -12.40 -28.01 -19.22
C ALA A 173 -13.60 -28.03 -20.18
N SER A 174 -14.63 -27.23 -19.92
CA SER A 174 -15.82 -27.18 -20.75
C SER A 174 -16.61 -25.87 -20.56
N PHE A 175 -17.63 -25.66 -21.39
CA PHE A 175 -18.60 -24.59 -21.27
C PHE A 175 -20.00 -25.17 -21.13
N THR A 176 -20.90 -24.46 -20.46
CA THR A 176 -22.31 -24.86 -20.45
C THR A 176 -22.96 -24.77 -21.80
N VAL A 177 -24.05 -25.52 -21.95
CA VAL A 177 -24.90 -25.51 -23.15
C VAL A 177 -25.45 -24.12 -23.45
N ASP A 178 -25.75 -23.31 -22.41
CA ASP A 178 -26.21 -21.92 -22.59
C ASP A 178 -25.06 -20.91 -22.79
N GLY A 179 -23.81 -21.36 -22.76
CA GLY A 179 -22.61 -20.56 -22.95
C GLY A 179 -22.33 -19.54 -21.83
N LYS A 180 -23.08 -19.57 -20.73
CA LYS A 180 -22.94 -18.61 -19.61
C LYS A 180 -22.00 -19.07 -18.50
N GLY A 181 -21.69 -20.36 -18.44
CA GLY A 181 -20.80 -20.93 -17.45
C GLY A 181 -19.54 -21.54 -18.05
N VAL A 182 -18.51 -21.58 -17.22
CA VAL A 182 -17.22 -22.23 -17.49
C VAL A 182 -17.02 -23.30 -16.45
N GLU A 183 -16.78 -24.52 -16.90
CA GLU A 183 -16.33 -25.61 -16.05
C GLU A 183 -14.81 -25.63 -16.04
N LEU A 184 -14.22 -25.57 -14.85
CA LEU A 184 -12.78 -25.62 -14.65
C LEU A 184 -12.38 -26.83 -13.81
N ARG A 185 -11.23 -27.41 -14.13
CA ARG A 185 -10.66 -28.55 -13.41
C ARG A 185 -9.33 -28.15 -12.79
N GLY A 186 -9.14 -28.45 -11.51
CA GLY A 186 -7.88 -28.18 -10.82
C GLY A 186 -6.72 -28.90 -11.53
N VAL A 187 -5.61 -28.19 -11.71
CA VAL A 187 -4.41 -28.73 -12.38
C VAL A 187 -3.66 -29.69 -11.45
N VAL A 188 -3.56 -29.33 -10.17
CA VAL A 188 -2.87 -30.14 -9.14
C VAL A 188 -3.85 -30.97 -8.33
N GLN A 189 -5.02 -30.40 -8.01
CA GLN A 189 -6.03 -31.04 -7.17
C GLN A 189 -7.19 -31.53 -8.03
N PRO A 190 -7.77 -32.71 -7.77
CA PRO A 190 -8.86 -33.27 -8.57
C PRO A 190 -10.22 -32.64 -8.23
N VAL A 191 -10.28 -31.31 -8.18
CA VAL A 191 -11.48 -30.53 -7.90
C VAL A 191 -12.04 -29.97 -9.21
N ALA A 192 -13.34 -30.10 -9.42
CA ALA A 192 -14.05 -29.41 -10.50
C ALA A 192 -14.81 -28.22 -9.92
N LEU A 193 -14.82 -27.11 -10.65
CA LEU A 193 -15.42 -25.87 -10.23
C LEU A 193 -16.22 -25.28 -11.40
N TYR A 194 -17.35 -24.69 -11.06
CA TYR A 194 -18.25 -24.08 -12.02
C TYR A 194 -18.37 -22.58 -11.72
N VAL A 195 -18.05 -21.73 -12.69
CA VAL A 195 -18.18 -20.27 -12.54
C VAL A 195 -18.98 -19.71 -13.69
N ARG A 196 -19.80 -18.71 -13.41
CA ARG A 196 -20.41 -17.91 -14.47
C ARG A 196 -19.33 -17.05 -15.16
N ARG A 197 -19.45 -16.86 -16.48
CA ARG A 197 -18.46 -16.09 -17.26
C ARG A 197 -18.31 -14.66 -16.74
N ASP A 198 -19.40 -14.03 -16.31
CA ASP A 198 -19.42 -12.68 -15.72
C ASP A 198 -18.82 -12.60 -14.30
N GLU A 199 -18.58 -13.74 -13.67
CA GLU A 199 -17.95 -13.86 -12.34
C GLU A 199 -16.50 -14.37 -12.42
N LEU A 200 -16.05 -14.83 -13.59
CA LEU A 200 -14.73 -15.41 -13.77
C LEU A 200 -13.61 -14.46 -13.31
N ARG A 201 -13.72 -13.17 -13.62
CA ARG A 201 -12.74 -12.14 -13.22
C ARG A 201 -12.77 -11.79 -11.72
N LYS A 202 -13.78 -12.24 -10.97
CA LYS A 202 -13.85 -12.10 -9.51
C LYS A 202 -13.13 -13.25 -8.81
N GLU A 203 -13.23 -14.44 -9.39
CA GLU A 203 -12.65 -15.67 -8.84
C GLU A 203 -11.20 -15.87 -9.27
N PHE A 204 -10.87 -15.49 -10.51
CA PHE A 204 -9.55 -15.69 -11.10
C PHE A 204 -8.85 -14.36 -11.29
N ASN A 205 -7.55 -14.35 -10.96
CA ASN A 205 -6.73 -13.16 -11.08
C ASN A 205 -5.77 -13.23 -12.26
N ALA A 206 -5.36 -14.39 -12.80
CA ALA A 206 -4.38 -14.43 -13.89
C ALA A 206 -4.61 -15.54 -14.93
N LEU A 207 -4.20 -15.27 -16.18
CA LEU A 207 -4.00 -16.28 -17.22
C LEU A 207 -2.54 -16.77 -17.13
N VAL A 208 -2.35 -18.06 -16.84
CA VAL A 208 -1.03 -18.68 -16.66
C VAL A 208 -0.52 -19.30 -17.95
N SER A 209 -1.40 -19.93 -18.73
CA SER A 209 -1.05 -20.45 -20.05
C SER A 209 -2.28 -20.53 -20.95
N ARG A 210 -2.06 -20.34 -22.25
CA ARG A 210 -3.05 -20.56 -23.31
C ARG A 210 -2.43 -21.52 -24.34
N PRO A 211 -3.07 -22.66 -24.66
CA PRO A 211 -2.63 -23.48 -25.77
C PRO A 211 -2.82 -22.73 -27.09
N GLU A 212 -1.85 -22.90 -28.00
CA GLU A 212 -1.91 -22.33 -29.36
C GLU A 212 -3.07 -22.88 -30.18
#